data_AF-A0AA38P1M9-F1
#
_entry.id   AF-A0AA38P1M9-F1
#
_cell.length_a   1.000
_cell.length_b   1.000
_cell.length_c   1.000
_cell.angle_alpha   90.00
_cell.angle_beta   90.00
_cell.angle_gamma   90.00
#
_symmetry.space_group_name_H-M   'P 1'
#
loop_
_entity.id
_entity.type
_entity.pdbx_description
1 polymer ?
#
loop_
_entity_poly.entity_id
_entity_poly.type
_entity_poly.pdbx_seq_one_letter_code
_entity_poly.pdbx_strand_id
1 'polypeptide(L)'
;LKLAAAVGVMMADPVGQVRRCHTPCAAWIVDTPEAALIACVGGGGKTSPFTTAIYTDYGDPFRHPTRTGNSTLAIIDEVVTKADPEKIERYWPLAQKRRTNGVVDPCW
;
A
#
# COMPACT_ATOMS: atom_id res chain seq x y z
N LEU A 1 5.52 9.06 -18.59
CA LEU A 1 5.11 8.93 -17.17
C LEU A 1 5.39 7.55 -16.60
N LYS A 2 4.82 6.45 -17.15
CA LYS A 2 5.03 5.08 -16.60
C LYS A 2 6.50 4.65 -16.51
N LEU A 3 7.32 4.94 -17.54
CA LEU A 3 8.74 4.59 -17.54
C LEU A 3 9.55 5.40 -16.51
N ALA A 4 9.27 6.69 -16.37
CA ALA A 4 9.92 7.56 -15.39
C ALA A 4 9.58 7.18 -13.95
N ALA A 5 8.34 6.77 -13.69
CA ALA A 5 7.95 6.22 -12.39
C ALA A 5 8.71 4.91 -12.10
N ALA A 6 8.77 3.99 -13.07
CA ALA A 6 9.43 2.69 -12.90
C ALA A 6 10.96 2.78 -12.79
N VAL A 7 11.61 3.47 -13.73
CA VAL A 7 13.08 3.46 -13.91
C VAL A 7 13.76 4.70 -13.32
N GLY A 8 13.02 5.79 -13.15
CA GLY A 8 13.59 7.11 -12.83
C GLY A 8 14.17 7.79 -14.07
N VAL A 9 14.37 9.10 -13.98
CA VAL A 9 14.97 9.94 -15.03
C VAL A 9 16.09 10.75 -14.39
N MET A 10 17.22 10.87 -15.08
CA MET A 10 18.32 11.72 -14.63
C MET A 10 17.96 13.18 -14.88
N MET A 11 17.98 14.01 -13.83
CA MET A 11 17.65 15.43 -13.88
C MET A 11 18.66 16.22 -13.05
N ALA A 12 19.12 17.36 -13.56
CA ALA A 12 19.99 18.25 -12.81
C ALA A 12 19.19 18.96 -11.70
N ASP A 13 19.75 19.01 -10.50
CA ASP A 13 19.22 19.79 -9.39
C ASP A 13 19.64 21.27 -9.48
N PRO A 14 19.11 22.16 -8.63
CA PRO A 14 19.44 23.59 -8.68
C PRO A 14 20.90 23.95 -8.43
N VAL A 15 21.72 23.01 -7.94
CA VAL A 15 23.18 23.18 -7.74
C VAL A 15 23.99 22.45 -8.81
N GLY A 16 23.34 21.96 -9.88
CA GLY A 16 23.98 21.35 -11.03
C GLY A 16 24.34 19.87 -10.85
N GLN A 17 23.92 19.22 -9.76
CA GLN A 17 24.15 17.79 -9.56
C GLN A 17 23.07 16.97 -10.26
N VAL A 18 23.46 15.90 -10.94
CA VAL A 18 22.51 15.01 -11.60
C VAL A 18 21.93 14.02 -10.59
N ARG A 19 20.61 14.05 -10.40
CA ARG A 19 19.88 13.15 -9.52
C ARG A 19 18.97 12.22 -10.32
N ARG A 20 18.80 11.01 -9.82
CA ARG A 20 17.82 10.06 -10.36
C ARG A 20 16.44 10.39 -9.77
N CYS A 21 15.65 11.15 -10.51
CA CYS A 21 14.33 11.62 -10.10
C CYS A 21 13.25 10.64 -10.55
N HIS A 22 12.30 10.32 -9.69
CA HIS A 22 11.13 9.53 -10.01
C HIS A 22 9.89 10.43 -10.05
N THR A 23 8.90 10.08 -10.88
CA THR A 23 7.61 10.77 -10.81
C THR A 23 6.99 10.50 -9.43
N PRO A 24 6.69 11.53 -8.63
CA PRO A 24 6.00 11.33 -7.37
C PRO A 24 4.64 10.68 -7.65
N CYS A 25 4.27 9.68 -6.85
CA CYS A 25 2.92 9.16 -6.85
C CYS A 25 2.02 10.22 -6.19
N ALA A 26 1.53 11.16 -6.99
CA ALA A 26 0.59 12.18 -6.55
C ALA A 26 -0.81 11.55 -6.47
N ALA A 27 -1.10 10.87 -5.37
CA ALA A 27 -2.46 10.56 -4.98
C ALA A 27 -3.00 11.74 -4.18
N TRP A 28 -4.17 12.24 -4.54
CA TRP A 28 -4.84 13.30 -3.80
C TRP A 28 -5.22 12.75 -2.42
N ILE A 29 -4.80 13.44 -1.35
CA ILE A 29 -4.98 12.96 0.03
C ILE A 29 -6.46 12.75 0.37
N VAL A 30 -7.38 13.46 -0.28
CA VAL A 30 -8.83 13.33 -0.02
C VAL A 30 -9.37 11.96 -0.47
N ASP A 31 -8.74 11.30 -1.44
CA ASP A 31 -9.17 9.98 -1.94
C ASP A 31 -8.49 8.80 -1.19
N THR A 32 -7.84 9.09 -0.05
CA THR A 32 -7.21 8.05 0.76
C THR A 32 -8.18 6.99 1.29
N PRO A 33 -9.40 7.31 1.78
CA PRO A 33 -10.31 6.27 2.26
C PRO A 33 -10.80 5.35 1.12
N GLU A 34 -11.09 5.89 -0.06
CA GLU A 34 -11.48 5.12 -1.24
C GLU A 34 -10.31 4.25 -1.73
N ALA A 35 -9.10 4.81 -1.84
CA ALA A 35 -7.92 4.06 -2.23
C ALA A 35 -7.59 2.95 -1.22
N ALA A 36 -7.77 3.20 0.08
CA ALA A 36 -7.59 2.20 1.12
C ALA A 36 -8.63 1.08 1.04
N LEU A 37 -9.89 1.43 0.75
CA LEU A 37 -10.96 0.47 0.55
C LEU A 37 -10.67 -0.46 -0.63
N ILE A 38 -10.32 0.10 -1.79
CA ILE A 38 -10.01 -0.65 -3.02
C ILE A 38 -8.78 -1.54 -2.83
N ALA A 39 -7.72 -1.03 -2.17
CA ALA A 39 -6.51 -1.80 -1.90
C ALA A 39 -6.66 -2.81 -0.75
N CYS A 40 -7.83 -2.87 -0.10
CA CYS A 40 -8.15 -3.67 1.07
C CYS A 40 -7.20 -3.45 2.27
N VAL A 41 -6.65 -2.24 2.40
CA VAL A 41 -5.72 -1.88 3.48
C VAL A 41 -6.44 -1.18 4.63
N GLY A 42 -6.03 -1.53 5.85
CA GLY A 42 -6.53 -0.97 7.09
C GLY A 42 -5.50 -0.12 7.82
N GLY A 43 -5.84 0.26 9.05
CA GLY A 43 -4.95 1.04 9.92
C GLY A 43 -5.12 2.56 9.81
N GLY A 44 -6.27 3.04 9.30
CA GLY A 44 -6.66 4.45 9.39
C GLY A 44 -5.66 5.42 8.75
N GLY A 45 -5.23 5.14 7.52
CA GLY A 45 -4.24 5.95 6.79
C GLY A 45 -2.77 5.67 7.15
N LYS A 46 -2.50 4.76 8.08
CA LYS A 46 -1.13 4.36 8.48
C LYS A 46 -0.52 3.25 7.62
N THR A 47 -1.20 2.88 6.53
CA THR A 47 -0.78 1.86 5.57
C THR A 47 -1.00 2.45 4.19
N SER A 48 0.05 2.52 3.39
CA SER A 48 -0.06 3.01 2.00
C SER A 48 -0.97 2.05 1.24
N PRO A 49 -1.90 2.49 0.37
CA PRO A 49 -2.64 1.59 -0.52
C PRO A 49 -1.82 1.16 -1.75
N PHE A 50 -0.81 1.94 -2.13
CA PHE A 50 -0.06 1.74 -3.38
C PHE A 50 1.22 0.90 -3.22
N THR A 51 1.80 0.89 -2.02
CA THR A 51 3.06 0.19 -1.71
C THR A 51 2.92 -0.63 -0.45
N THR A 52 3.84 -1.57 -0.23
CA THR A 52 3.89 -2.37 1.00
C THR A 52 4.33 -1.55 2.22
N ALA A 53 4.69 -0.28 2.04
CA ALA A 53 5.12 0.62 3.10
C ALA A 53 4.02 0.88 4.13
N ILE A 54 4.43 1.00 5.39
CA ILE A 54 3.60 1.42 6.50
C ILE A 54 4.15 2.71 7.13
N TYR A 55 3.40 3.33 8.04
CA TYR A 55 3.75 4.62 8.64
C TYR A 55 5.15 4.70 9.27
N THR A 56 5.70 3.57 9.71
CA THR A 56 7.07 3.49 10.28
C THR A 56 8.15 3.62 9.22
N ASP A 57 7.80 3.32 7.98
CA ASP A 57 8.70 3.30 6.84
C ASP A 57 8.64 4.62 6.05
N TYR A 58 7.67 5.48 6.38
CA TYR A 58 7.51 6.76 5.72
C TYR A 58 8.71 7.66 6.03
N GLY A 59 9.42 8.07 4.97
CA GLY A 59 10.65 8.87 5.08
C GLY A 59 11.93 8.05 4.99
N ASP A 60 11.84 6.72 4.93
CA ASP A 60 13.00 5.90 4.59
C ASP A 60 13.41 6.09 3.11
N PRO A 61 14.68 5.86 2.75
CA PRO A 61 15.14 5.93 1.36
C PRO A 61 14.83 4.64 0.59
N PHE A 62 14.21 3.64 1.22
CA PHE A 62 13.96 2.34 0.63
C PHE A 62 12.72 2.40 -0.26
N ARG A 63 12.88 1.89 -1.48
CA ARG A 63 11.75 1.80 -2.41
C ARG A 63 10.95 0.55 -2.09
N HIS A 64 9.93 0.71 -1.25
CA HIS A 64 8.98 -0.35 -0.94
C HIS A 64 8.31 -0.90 -2.20
N PRO A 65 8.15 -2.22 -2.32
CA PRO A 65 7.42 -2.85 -3.41
C PRO A 65 6.02 -2.27 -3.61
N THR A 66 5.57 -2.27 -4.87
CA THR A 66 4.19 -1.95 -5.22
C THR A 66 3.24 -3.00 -4.65
N ARG A 67 2.11 -2.56 -4.06
CA ARG A 67 1.04 -3.49 -3.70
C ARG A 67 0.27 -3.87 -4.96
N THR A 68 0.14 -5.17 -5.18
CA THR A 68 -0.60 -5.76 -6.30
C THR A 68 -1.84 -6.48 -5.77
N GLY A 69 -2.85 -6.68 -6.63
CA GLY A 69 -4.03 -7.47 -6.27
C GLY A 69 -3.66 -8.85 -5.71
N ASN A 70 -2.72 -9.54 -6.35
CA ASN A 70 -2.21 -10.84 -5.87
C ASN A 70 -1.60 -10.77 -4.47
N SER A 71 -0.81 -9.73 -4.17
CA SER A 71 -0.26 -9.56 -2.82
C SER A 71 -1.34 -9.27 -1.77
N THR A 72 -2.41 -8.55 -2.15
CA THR A 72 -3.55 -8.32 -1.26
C THR A 72 -4.32 -9.61 -1.00
N LEU A 73 -4.63 -10.37 -2.05
CA LEU A 73 -5.32 -11.68 -1.94
C LEU A 73 -4.52 -12.67 -1.09
N ALA A 74 -3.19 -12.72 -1.25
CA ALA A 74 -2.34 -13.58 -0.44
C ALA A 74 -2.40 -13.22 1.07
N ILE A 75 -2.48 -11.92 1.41
CA ILE A 75 -2.64 -11.50 2.81
C ILE A 75 -4.03 -11.87 3.32
N ILE A 76 -5.08 -11.67 2.53
CA ILE A 76 -6.45 -12.01 2.91
C ILE A 76 -6.57 -13.53 3.16
N ASP A 77 -6.07 -14.36 2.24
CA ASP A 77 -6.05 -15.82 2.39
C ASP A 77 -5.30 -16.25 3.66
N GLU A 78 -4.17 -15.60 3.98
CA GLU A 78 -3.45 -15.84 5.23
C GLU A 78 -4.29 -15.54 6.49
N VAL A 79 -5.19 -14.55 6.43
CA VAL A 79 -6.09 -14.22 7.54
C VAL A 79 -7.25 -15.23 7.61
N VAL A 80 -7.88 -15.52 6.48
CA VAL A 80 -9.05 -16.42 6.37
C VAL A 80 -8.69 -17.85 6.78
N THR A 81 -7.50 -18.32 6.42
CA THR A 81 -6.99 -19.64 6.85
C THR A 81 -6.78 -19.73 8.37
N LYS A 82 -6.60 -18.61 9.06
CA LYS A 82 -6.36 -18.55 10.51
C LYS A 82 -7.61 -18.28 11.33
N ALA A 83 -8.57 -17.55 10.77
CA ALA A 83 -9.85 -17.29 11.41
C ALA A 83 -10.96 -17.21 10.37
N ASP A 84 -12.04 -17.90 10.71
CA ASP A 84 -13.32 -17.82 10.00
C ASP A 84 -13.84 -16.37 9.96
N PRO A 85 -14.03 -15.77 8.76
CA PRO A 85 -14.53 -14.41 8.62
C PRO A 85 -15.91 -14.18 9.21
N GLU A 86 -16.75 -15.23 9.31
CA GLU A 86 -18.06 -15.13 9.96
C GLU A 86 -17.94 -14.93 11.48
N LYS A 87 -16.80 -15.32 12.07
CA LYS A 87 -16.49 -15.14 13.49
C LYS A 87 -15.69 -13.85 13.70
N ILE A 88 -16.36 -12.71 13.50
CA ILE A 88 -15.78 -11.36 13.53
C ILE A 88 -14.87 -11.12 14.75
N GLU A 89 -15.28 -11.56 15.95
CA GLU A 89 -14.50 -11.39 17.18
C GLU A 89 -13.08 -12.00 17.11
N ARG A 90 -12.94 -13.09 16.36
CA ARG A 90 -11.65 -13.78 16.15
C ARG A 90 -10.94 -13.28 14.91
N TYR A 91 -11.69 -12.97 13.86
CA TYR A 91 -11.16 -12.53 12.57
C TYR A 91 -10.58 -11.11 12.62
N TRP A 92 -11.32 -10.15 13.17
CA TRP A 92 -10.96 -8.73 13.12
C TRP A 92 -9.59 -8.41 13.75
N PRO A 93 -9.21 -8.95 14.92
CA PRO A 93 -7.87 -8.73 15.48
C PRO A 93 -6.74 -9.23 14.57
N LEU A 94 -6.95 -10.35 13.85
CA LEU A 94 -5.98 -10.89 12.91
C LEU A 94 -5.89 -10.04 11.64
N ALA A 95 -7.03 -9.62 11.10
CA ALA A 95 -7.12 -8.71 9.97
C ALA A 95 -6.40 -7.38 10.25
N GLN A 96 -6.62 -6.79 11.44
CA GLN A 96 -5.92 -5.58 11.89
C GLN A 96 -4.42 -5.79 12.03
N LYS A 97 -3.99 -6.92 12.62
CA LYS A 97 -2.57 -7.26 12.75
C LYS A 97 -1.87 -7.36 11.39
N ARG A 98 -2.61 -7.80 10.37
CA ARG A 98 -2.17 -7.84 8.96
C ARG A 98 -2.42 -6.54 8.19
N ARG A 99 -2.92 -5.50 8.86
CA ARG A 99 -3.20 -4.18 8.27
C ARG A 99 -4.14 -4.24 7.08
N THR A 100 -5.10 -5.15 7.11
CA THR A 100 -6.22 -5.21 6.17
C THR A 100 -7.42 -4.45 6.74
N ASN A 101 -8.35 -4.05 5.87
CA ASN A 101 -9.61 -3.44 6.29
C ASN A 101 -10.70 -4.49 6.65
N GLY A 102 -10.36 -5.78 6.61
CA GLY A 102 -11.28 -6.88 6.91
C GLY A 102 -12.09 -7.40 5.72
N VAL A 103 -11.98 -6.78 4.54
CA VAL A 103 -12.61 -7.28 3.31
C VAL A 103 -12.05 -8.67 2.97
N VAL A 104 -12.96 -9.62 2.71
CA VAL A 104 -12.64 -10.99 2.31
C VAL A 104 -12.63 -11.11 0.78
N ASP A 105 -13.65 -10.56 0.13
CA ASP A 105 -13.80 -10.56 -1.32
C ASP A 105 -13.69 -9.12 -1.85
N PRO A 106 -12.53 -8.73 -2.42
CA PRO A 106 -12.37 -7.42 -3.03
C PRO A 106 -13.37 -7.19 -4.17
N CYS A 107 -13.76 -5.93 -4.40
CA CYS A 107 -14.77 -5.55 -5.39
C CYS A 107 -14.25 -5.38 -6.83
N TRP A 108 -13.02 -5.85 -7.11
CA TRP A 108 -12.34 -5.74 -8.40
C TRP A 108 -11.94 -7.11 -8.95
#